data_AF-A0A6V8ETV7-F1
#
_entry.id   AF-A0A6V8ETV7-F1
#
_cell.length_a   1.000
_cell.length_b   1.000
_cell.length_c   1.000
_cell.angle_alpha   90.00
_cell.angle_beta   90.00
_cell.angle_gamma   90.00
#
_symmetry.space_group_name_H-M   'P 1'
#
loop_
_entity.id
_entity.type
_entity.pdbx_description
1 polymer ?
#
loop_
_entity_poly.entity_id
_entity_poly.type
_entity_poly.pdbx_seq_one_letter_code
_entity_poly.pdbx_strand_id
1 'polypeptide(L)'
;MSMDGSRLSGFAPGRLNHGVVNAPRFVDAADPLLDKSNLPPKAGGEGLLLLADGGRYEGTLFGAEGFGEGELVFTTGMMGYQESLTDPSWAGQILTFTYPLIGNYGIHGGKSESRAVWPKGVVVRHAMTDPDHRDSIGTVSELLQAHGVPGIENVDTRAITKRVRELGTVLCIFGPKEKEQEMLKRLEVMASPELDDLVDLVSIDEPIVLNPGATDDLGHPLPRIGALDCGVKYNILRNLCSRFEVVWCPPDVAVET
;
A
#
# COMPACT_ATOMS: atom_id res chain seq x y z
N MET A 1 -18.00 -11.21 -22.64
CA MET A 1 -16.82 -10.50 -23.20
C MET A 1 -15.65 -10.81 -22.29
N SER A 2 -14.73 -11.66 -22.73
CA SER A 2 -13.50 -11.96 -21.99
C SER A 2 -12.68 -10.68 -21.90
N MET A 3 -12.60 -10.07 -20.70
CA MET A 3 -11.64 -9.01 -20.46
C MET A 3 -10.24 -9.61 -20.61
N ASP A 4 -9.50 -9.08 -21.57
CA ASP A 4 -8.10 -9.40 -21.82
C ASP A 4 -7.29 -9.14 -20.52
N GLY A 5 -6.92 -10.22 -19.82
CA GLY A 5 -6.17 -10.18 -18.56
C GLY A 5 -4.82 -9.46 -18.68
N SER A 6 -4.30 -9.25 -19.91
CA SER A 6 -3.08 -8.49 -20.14
C SER A 6 -3.24 -6.99 -19.82
N ARG A 7 -4.47 -6.45 -19.82
CA ARG A 7 -4.76 -5.04 -19.54
C ARG A 7 -4.85 -4.70 -18.05
N LEU A 8 -5.18 -5.68 -17.21
CA LEU A 8 -5.39 -5.49 -15.78
C LEU A 8 -4.14 -5.72 -14.94
N SER A 9 -3.11 -6.35 -15.53
CA SER A 9 -1.87 -6.66 -14.82
C SER A 9 -0.82 -5.56 -14.93
N GLY A 10 -0.12 -5.29 -13.85
CA GLY A 10 1.09 -4.48 -13.80
C GLY A 10 0.90 -2.99 -14.08
N PHE A 11 2.01 -2.28 -14.03
CA PHE A 11 2.12 -0.84 -14.24
C PHE A 11 3.11 -0.55 -15.36
N ALA A 12 2.70 0.24 -16.37
CA ALA A 12 3.55 0.61 -17.51
C ALA A 12 3.30 2.09 -17.88
N PRO A 13 4.01 3.04 -17.25
CA PRO A 13 3.69 4.47 -17.33
C PRO A 13 3.89 5.08 -18.72
N GLY A 14 4.85 4.59 -19.50
CA GLY A 14 5.16 5.10 -20.84
C GLY A 14 4.43 4.41 -21.99
N ARG A 15 3.66 3.34 -21.74
CA ARG A 15 3.13 2.45 -22.80
C ARG A 15 2.24 3.15 -23.83
N LEU A 16 1.58 4.24 -23.45
CA LEU A 16 0.63 4.96 -24.31
C LEU A 16 1.25 6.20 -24.97
N ASN A 17 2.54 6.47 -24.75
CA ASN A 17 3.19 7.66 -25.28
C ASN A 17 3.72 7.45 -26.69
N HIS A 18 3.73 8.52 -27.49
CA HIS A 18 4.34 8.51 -28.82
C HIS A 18 5.83 8.20 -28.75
N GLY A 19 6.36 7.47 -29.74
CA GLY A 19 7.77 7.09 -29.83
C GLY A 19 8.19 5.91 -28.93
N VAL A 20 7.40 5.54 -27.92
CA VAL A 20 7.73 4.45 -26.99
C VAL A 20 7.34 3.10 -27.58
N VAL A 21 8.35 2.30 -27.96
CA VAL A 21 8.15 0.94 -28.51
C VAL A 21 8.18 -0.14 -27.42
N ASN A 22 9.04 0.03 -26.41
CA ASN A 22 9.28 -0.96 -25.36
C ASN A 22 9.21 -0.31 -23.97
N ALA A 23 8.00 0.05 -23.55
CA ALA A 23 7.81 0.57 -22.19
C ALA A 23 8.07 -0.54 -21.15
N PRO A 24 8.90 -0.30 -20.12
CA PRO A 24 9.05 -1.24 -19.02
C PRO A 24 7.72 -1.45 -18.30
N ARG A 25 7.56 -2.64 -17.74
CA ARG A 25 6.39 -3.07 -16.98
C ARG A 25 6.83 -3.49 -15.58
N PHE A 26 6.10 -3.01 -14.60
CA PHE A 26 6.32 -3.27 -13.19
C PHE A 26 5.13 -4.02 -12.60
N VAL A 27 5.33 -4.64 -11.45
CA VAL A 27 4.28 -5.31 -10.71
C VAL A 27 3.33 -4.25 -10.12
N ASP A 28 2.03 -4.51 -10.22
CA ASP A 28 0.99 -3.78 -9.51
C ASP A 28 0.57 -4.58 -8.27
N ALA A 29 0.37 -3.93 -7.13
CA ALA A 29 0.00 -4.62 -5.89
C ALA A 29 -1.28 -5.47 -6.01
N ALA A 30 -2.16 -5.20 -6.98
CA ALA A 30 -3.38 -5.96 -7.22
C ALA A 30 -3.18 -7.19 -8.13
N ASP A 31 -1.99 -7.37 -8.74
CA ASP A 31 -1.67 -8.50 -9.63
C ASP A 31 -2.00 -9.87 -9.01
N PRO A 32 -1.71 -10.15 -7.72
CA PRO A 32 -2.05 -11.43 -7.09
C PRO A 32 -3.55 -11.75 -7.07
N LEU A 33 -4.44 -10.77 -7.24
CA LEU A 33 -5.88 -11.00 -7.24
C LEU A 33 -6.43 -11.43 -8.60
N LEU A 34 -5.60 -11.41 -9.66
CA LEU A 34 -5.95 -11.91 -10.98
C LEU A 34 -6.02 -13.45 -11.01
N ASP A 35 -5.26 -14.11 -10.13
CA ASP A 35 -5.36 -15.55 -9.86
C ASP A 35 -5.39 -15.82 -8.35
N LYS A 36 -6.60 -16.04 -7.84
CA LYS A 36 -6.85 -16.24 -6.40
C LYS A 36 -6.61 -17.66 -5.91
N SER A 37 -6.16 -18.57 -6.76
CA SER A 37 -6.00 -19.99 -6.41
C SER A 37 -5.02 -20.25 -5.27
N ASN A 38 -4.07 -19.32 -5.05
CA ASN A 38 -2.99 -19.45 -4.07
C ASN A 38 -3.01 -18.38 -2.98
N LEU A 39 -4.18 -17.79 -2.67
CA LEU A 39 -4.26 -16.83 -1.56
C LEU A 39 -3.91 -17.52 -0.22
N PRO A 40 -3.08 -16.90 0.63
CA PRO A 40 -2.83 -17.39 1.98
C PRO A 40 -4.11 -17.48 2.81
N PRO A 41 -4.11 -18.22 3.94
CA PRO A 41 -5.24 -18.29 4.85
C PRO A 41 -5.72 -16.91 5.30
N LYS A 42 -7.04 -16.74 5.33
CA LYS A 42 -7.70 -15.54 5.84
C LYS A 42 -7.68 -15.55 7.37
N ALA A 43 -7.27 -14.44 7.98
CA ALA A 43 -7.46 -14.22 9.40
C ALA A 43 -8.95 -14.15 9.77
N GLY A 44 -9.26 -14.62 10.98
CA GLY A 44 -10.58 -14.53 11.58
C GLY A 44 -10.50 -14.67 13.09
N GLY A 45 -11.64 -14.51 13.76
CA GLY A 45 -11.74 -14.61 15.21
C GLY A 45 -11.61 -13.27 15.94
N GLU A 46 -11.65 -13.33 17.27
CA GLU A 46 -11.58 -12.16 18.13
C GLU A 46 -10.19 -11.51 18.06
N GLY A 47 -10.16 -10.22 17.74
CA GLY A 47 -8.95 -9.41 17.69
C GLY A 47 -8.84 -8.48 18.89
N LEU A 48 -7.61 -8.17 19.27
CA LEU A 48 -7.29 -7.17 20.29
C LEU A 48 -6.20 -6.24 19.77
N LEU A 49 -6.44 -4.93 19.84
CA LEU A 49 -5.48 -3.86 19.59
C LEU A 49 -5.06 -3.23 20.92
N LEU A 50 -3.76 -3.18 21.14
CA LEU A 50 -3.09 -2.61 22.32
C LEU A 50 -2.23 -1.43 21.88
N LEU A 51 -2.32 -0.34 22.64
CA LEU A 51 -1.52 0.87 22.44
C LEU A 51 -0.52 1.03 23.58
N ALA A 52 0.67 1.57 23.28
CA ALA A 52 1.73 1.81 24.28
C ALA A 52 1.29 2.75 25.42
N ASP A 53 0.29 3.58 25.18
CA ASP A 53 -0.31 4.48 26.18
C ASP A 53 -1.40 3.82 27.05
N GLY A 54 -1.56 2.50 26.96
CA GLY A 54 -2.56 1.71 27.67
C GLY A 54 -3.93 1.64 26.99
N GLY A 55 -4.08 2.18 25.77
CA GLY A 55 -5.29 1.99 24.96
C GLY A 55 -5.55 0.51 24.65
N ARG A 56 -6.81 0.09 24.75
CA ARG A 56 -7.23 -1.30 24.51
C ARG A 56 -8.54 -1.31 23.73
N TYR A 57 -8.54 -1.99 22.59
CA TYR A 57 -9.69 -2.04 21.69
C TYR A 57 -9.93 -3.47 21.19
N GLU A 58 -11.15 -3.97 21.37
CA GLU A 58 -11.56 -5.28 20.84
C GLU A 58 -12.15 -5.13 19.45
N GLY A 59 -11.95 -6.15 18.62
CA GLY A 59 -12.41 -6.16 17.23
C GLY A 59 -12.44 -7.58 16.66
N THR A 60 -12.42 -7.67 15.33
CA THR A 60 -12.39 -8.92 14.58
C THR A 60 -11.23 -8.88 13.61
N LEU A 61 -10.45 -9.95 13.52
CA LEU A 61 -9.32 -10.01 12.59
C LEU A 61 -9.80 -10.28 11.16
N PHE A 62 -9.14 -9.66 10.19
CA PHE A 62 -9.31 -9.89 8.75
C PHE A 62 -7.97 -9.71 8.03
N GLY A 63 -7.92 -9.95 6.71
CA GLY A 63 -6.65 -9.92 5.97
C GLY A 63 -5.80 -11.17 6.24
N ALA A 64 -4.49 -11.02 6.33
CA ALA A 64 -3.57 -12.12 6.61
C ALA A 64 -3.52 -12.48 8.10
N GLU A 65 -3.23 -13.74 8.40
CA GLU A 65 -2.94 -14.18 9.77
C GLU A 65 -1.63 -13.56 10.28
N GLY A 66 -1.59 -13.18 11.57
CA GLY A 66 -0.39 -12.65 12.20
C GLY A 66 -0.66 -11.52 13.18
N PHE A 67 0.37 -10.74 13.46
CA PHE A 67 0.33 -9.53 14.27
C PHE A 67 0.63 -8.32 13.40
N GLY A 68 -0.15 -7.25 13.55
CA GLY A 68 0.21 -5.95 13.02
C GLY A 68 0.85 -5.13 14.12
N GLU A 69 2.11 -4.72 13.93
CA GLU A 69 2.89 -3.96 14.90
C GLU A 69 3.58 -2.76 14.23
N GLY A 70 3.62 -1.61 14.92
CA GLY A 70 4.25 -0.38 14.43
C GLY A 70 3.60 0.89 14.95
N GLU A 71 3.93 2.02 14.32
CA GLU A 71 3.36 3.32 14.67
C GLU A 71 1.92 3.44 14.17
N LEU A 72 0.99 3.73 15.09
CA LEU A 72 -0.41 3.95 14.76
C LEU A 72 -0.61 5.36 14.20
N VAL A 73 -1.07 5.40 12.95
CA VAL A 73 -1.39 6.63 12.22
C VAL A 73 -2.82 6.57 11.72
N PHE A 74 -3.37 7.72 11.30
CA PHE A 74 -4.70 7.76 10.71
C PHE A 74 -4.73 8.58 9.42
N THR A 75 -5.65 8.22 8.53
CA THR A 75 -5.97 8.99 7.32
C THR A 75 -7.45 9.39 7.31
N THR A 76 -7.71 10.64 6.93
CA THR A 76 -9.05 11.20 6.77
C THR A 76 -9.63 11.02 5.38
N GLY A 77 -8.91 10.32 4.49
CA GLY A 77 -9.41 9.97 3.16
C GLY A 77 -10.69 9.14 3.24
N MET A 78 -11.74 9.60 2.56
CA MET A 78 -13.02 8.88 2.47
C MET A 78 -13.10 7.94 1.25
N MET A 79 -12.15 8.10 0.32
CA MET A 79 -12.01 7.33 -0.91
C MET A 79 -10.52 7.07 -1.12
N GLY A 80 -10.18 6.15 -2.04
CA GLY A 80 -8.79 5.88 -2.37
C GLY A 80 -8.07 5.02 -1.32
N TYR A 81 -8.78 4.05 -0.71
CA TYR A 81 -8.16 3.18 0.29
C TYR A 81 -7.13 2.24 -0.35
N GLN A 82 -7.34 1.76 -1.58
CA GLN A 82 -6.35 0.93 -2.28
C GLN A 82 -5.07 1.73 -2.53
N GLU A 83 -5.23 2.96 -3.03
CA GLU A 83 -4.14 3.88 -3.31
C GLU A 83 -3.40 4.24 -2.02
N SER A 84 -4.12 4.39 -0.89
CA SER A 84 -3.51 4.58 0.42
C SER A 84 -2.76 3.35 0.91
N LEU A 85 -3.33 2.15 0.77
CA LEU A 85 -2.68 0.89 1.18
C LEU A 85 -1.42 0.59 0.37
N THR A 86 -1.36 1.07 -0.88
CA THR A 86 -0.27 0.84 -1.82
C THR A 86 0.66 2.05 -1.94
N ASP A 87 0.53 3.03 -1.04
CA ASP A 87 1.44 4.17 -0.96
C ASP A 87 2.66 3.81 -0.08
N PRO A 88 3.89 3.85 -0.65
CA PRO A 88 5.12 3.52 0.09
C PRO A 88 5.33 4.34 1.36
N SER A 89 4.74 5.54 1.46
CA SER A 89 4.90 6.40 2.63
C SER A 89 4.36 5.80 3.93
N TRP A 90 3.52 4.77 3.86
CA TRP A 90 2.98 4.07 5.04
C TRP A 90 3.82 2.87 5.47
N ALA A 91 4.98 2.63 4.85
CA ALA A 91 5.88 1.56 5.25
C ALA A 91 6.23 1.67 6.75
N GLY A 92 6.15 0.55 7.47
CA GLY A 92 6.43 0.50 8.92
C GLY A 92 5.30 0.99 9.82
N GLN A 93 4.17 1.45 9.27
CA GLN A 93 3.08 2.04 10.04
C GLN A 93 1.83 1.15 10.07
N ILE A 94 0.99 1.35 11.09
CA ILE A 94 -0.35 0.76 11.21
C ILE A 94 -1.38 1.82 10.80
N LEU A 95 -2.04 1.60 9.67
CA LEU A 95 -2.91 2.59 9.06
C LEU A 95 -4.35 2.45 9.56
N THR A 96 -4.84 3.50 10.24
CA THR A 96 -6.24 3.61 10.66
C THR A 96 -7.04 4.45 9.68
N PHE A 97 -8.13 3.91 9.15
CA PHE A 97 -9.06 4.68 8.33
C PHE A 97 -10.15 5.33 9.17
N THR A 98 -10.35 6.64 9.03
CA THR A 98 -11.45 7.33 9.72
C THR A 98 -12.80 7.06 9.06
N TYR A 99 -12.81 6.85 7.74
CA TYR A 99 -14.05 6.52 7.02
C TYR A 99 -14.49 5.09 7.39
N PRO A 100 -15.76 4.89 7.79
CA PRO A 100 -16.14 3.67 8.47
C PRO A 100 -16.25 2.44 7.55
N LEU A 101 -16.49 2.63 6.25
CA LEU A 101 -16.74 1.54 5.30
C LEU A 101 -15.57 1.45 4.32
N ILE A 102 -14.67 0.48 4.53
CA ILE A 102 -13.48 0.30 3.69
C ILE A 102 -13.66 -0.95 2.82
N GLY A 103 -13.35 -0.85 1.53
CA GLY A 103 -13.50 -1.97 0.59
C GLY A 103 -14.76 -1.92 -0.28
N ASN A 104 -15.56 -0.85 -0.25
CA ASN A 104 -16.87 -0.80 -0.90
C ASN A 104 -16.81 -0.96 -2.45
N TYR A 105 -15.75 -0.45 -3.10
CA TYR A 105 -15.53 -0.65 -4.54
C TYR A 105 -14.61 -1.83 -4.85
N GLY A 106 -14.19 -2.60 -3.84
CA GLY A 106 -13.23 -3.68 -4.00
C GLY A 106 -11.84 -3.19 -4.40
N ILE A 107 -11.12 -3.99 -5.15
CA ILE A 107 -9.76 -3.70 -5.63
C ILE A 107 -9.78 -3.63 -7.15
N HIS A 108 -9.08 -2.66 -7.72
CA HIS A 108 -8.96 -2.47 -9.17
C HIS A 108 -7.54 -2.80 -9.65
N GLY A 109 -7.43 -3.67 -10.65
CA GLY A 109 -6.15 -3.97 -11.29
C GLY A 109 -5.55 -2.74 -11.99
N GLY A 110 -4.23 -2.56 -11.89
CA GLY A 110 -3.50 -1.44 -12.52
C GLY A 110 -3.78 -0.06 -11.90
N LYS A 111 -4.37 -0.02 -10.71
CA LYS A 111 -4.70 1.22 -9.97
C LYS A 111 -3.89 1.38 -8.67
N SER A 112 -2.97 0.47 -8.39
CA SER A 112 -2.12 0.58 -7.21
C SER A 112 -1.07 1.68 -7.42
N GLU A 113 -0.64 2.28 -6.31
CA GLU A 113 0.39 3.33 -6.33
C GLU A 113 1.80 2.74 -6.21
N SER A 114 1.95 1.43 -6.10
CA SER A 114 3.23 0.71 -6.08
C SER A 114 3.05 -0.80 -6.29
N ARG A 115 4.13 -1.57 -6.10
CA ARG A 115 4.20 -3.03 -6.21
C ARG A 115 3.56 -3.81 -5.05
N ALA A 116 3.33 -3.17 -3.90
CA ALA A 116 2.95 -3.88 -2.68
C ALA A 116 1.96 -3.08 -1.81
N VAL A 117 1.40 -3.75 -0.80
CA VAL A 117 0.78 -3.07 0.34
C VAL A 117 1.87 -2.78 1.38
N TRP A 118 1.98 -1.52 1.81
CA TRP A 118 3.08 -1.06 2.67
C TRP A 118 2.78 -0.95 4.17
N PRO A 119 1.55 -0.59 4.61
CA PRO A 119 1.21 -0.64 6.02
C PRO A 119 1.49 -2.02 6.62
N LYS A 120 2.05 -2.06 7.83
CA LYS A 120 2.27 -3.29 8.61
C LYS A 120 0.98 -3.86 9.19
N GLY A 121 -0.12 -3.11 9.08
CA GLY A 121 -1.45 -3.56 9.48
C GLY A 121 -2.49 -2.47 9.23
N VAL A 122 -3.75 -2.88 9.22
CA VAL A 122 -4.87 -2.00 8.86
C VAL A 122 -5.95 -2.03 9.93
N VAL A 123 -6.34 -0.85 10.40
CA VAL A 123 -7.41 -0.67 11.42
C VAL A 123 -8.60 0.01 10.77
N VAL A 124 -9.76 -0.64 10.79
CA VAL A 124 -10.99 -0.10 10.21
C VAL A 124 -12.18 -0.24 11.15
N ARG A 125 -13.23 0.52 10.88
CA ARG A 125 -14.52 0.29 11.55
C ARG A 125 -15.22 -0.93 10.95
N HIS A 126 -15.22 -1.06 9.62
CA HIS A 126 -15.86 -2.16 8.92
C HIS A 126 -15.16 -2.44 7.59
N ALA A 127 -14.75 -3.69 7.36
CA ALA A 127 -14.16 -4.17 6.13
C ALA A 127 -15.25 -4.82 5.26
N MET A 128 -15.52 -4.26 4.09
CA MET A 128 -16.55 -4.76 3.18
C MET A 128 -16.16 -6.13 2.62
N THR A 129 -17.06 -7.11 2.80
CA THR A 129 -16.93 -8.47 2.27
C THR A 129 -17.45 -8.61 0.84
N ASP A 130 -18.42 -7.77 0.47
CA ASP A 130 -19.15 -7.84 -0.80
C ASP A 130 -19.04 -6.50 -1.54
N PRO A 131 -17.91 -6.24 -2.22
CA PRO A 131 -17.72 -5.01 -3.00
C PRO A 131 -18.62 -5.00 -4.24
N ASP A 132 -19.12 -3.82 -4.61
CA ASP A 132 -19.92 -3.62 -5.82
C ASP A 132 -19.33 -2.52 -6.71
N HIS A 133 -18.50 -2.93 -7.66
CA HIS A 133 -18.01 -2.07 -8.73
C HIS A 133 -17.62 -2.93 -9.94
N ARG A 134 -17.90 -2.44 -11.16
CA ARG A 134 -17.65 -3.17 -12.42
C ARG A 134 -16.19 -3.59 -12.63
N ASP A 135 -15.25 -2.85 -12.04
CA ASP A 135 -13.80 -3.05 -12.19
C ASP A 135 -13.20 -3.80 -10.99
N SER A 136 -14.03 -4.23 -10.03
CA SER A 136 -13.61 -4.97 -8.84
C SER A 136 -13.09 -6.36 -9.21
N ILE A 137 -11.86 -6.65 -8.82
CA ILE A 137 -11.24 -7.98 -8.97
C ILE A 137 -11.11 -8.72 -7.64
N GLY A 138 -11.44 -8.08 -6.51
CA GLY A 138 -11.39 -8.70 -5.19
C GLY A 138 -11.72 -7.77 -4.04
N THR A 139 -11.67 -8.31 -2.83
CA THR A 139 -11.95 -7.60 -1.58
C THR A 139 -10.66 -7.00 -0.99
N VAL A 140 -10.82 -6.03 -0.08
CA VAL A 140 -9.67 -5.51 0.69
C VAL A 140 -9.01 -6.62 1.51
N SER A 141 -9.78 -7.56 2.06
CA SER A 141 -9.24 -8.70 2.80
C SER A 141 -8.37 -9.59 1.92
N GLU A 142 -8.76 -9.84 0.67
CA GLU A 142 -7.96 -10.63 -0.28
C GLU A 142 -6.66 -9.94 -0.65
N LEU A 143 -6.67 -8.61 -0.86
CA LEU A 143 -5.45 -7.84 -1.10
C LEU A 143 -4.49 -7.95 0.09
N LEU A 144 -5.00 -7.76 1.31
CA LEU A 144 -4.19 -7.86 2.53
C LEU A 144 -3.62 -9.28 2.72
N GLN A 145 -4.41 -10.33 2.44
CA GLN A 145 -3.92 -11.72 2.45
C GLN A 145 -2.77 -11.94 1.47
N ALA A 146 -2.92 -11.45 0.23
CA ALA A 146 -1.90 -11.63 -0.81
C ALA A 146 -0.54 -11.01 -0.45
N HIS A 147 -0.53 -9.97 0.39
CA HIS A 147 0.68 -9.27 0.83
C HIS A 147 1.11 -9.63 2.26
N GLY A 148 0.43 -10.59 2.91
CA GLY A 148 0.75 -10.98 4.29
C GLY A 148 0.49 -9.87 5.33
N VAL A 149 -0.43 -8.94 5.03
CA VAL A 149 -0.74 -7.81 5.91
C VAL A 149 -1.98 -8.13 6.76
N PRO A 150 -1.90 -8.06 8.10
CA PRO A 150 -3.05 -8.30 8.96
C PRO A 150 -3.96 -7.06 9.05
N GLY A 151 -5.23 -7.29 9.40
CA GLY A 151 -6.19 -6.22 9.65
C GLY A 151 -7.07 -6.51 10.88
N ILE A 152 -7.58 -5.45 11.50
CA ILE A 152 -8.58 -5.51 12.56
C ILE A 152 -9.75 -4.57 12.26
N GLU A 153 -10.96 -5.10 12.33
CA GLU A 153 -12.21 -4.35 12.13
C GLU A 153 -13.08 -4.33 13.38
N ASN A 154 -14.24 -3.65 13.33
CA ASN A 154 -15.15 -3.43 14.46
C ASN A 154 -14.58 -2.59 15.60
N VAL A 155 -13.46 -1.92 15.37
CA VAL A 155 -12.81 -1.03 16.32
C VAL A 155 -13.45 0.38 16.27
N ASP A 156 -13.46 1.10 17.39
CA ASP A 156 -13.83 2.53 17.41
C ASP A 156 -12.68 3.38 16.86
N THR A 157 -12.61 3.47 15.52
CA THR A 157 -11.59 4.26 14.83
C THR A 157 -11.68 5.75 15.16
N ARG A 158 -12.83 6.26 15.59
CA ARG A 158 -12.99 7.65 16.02
C ARG A 158 -12.31 7.90 17.37
N ALA A 159 -12.46 6.98 18.33
CA ALA A 159 -11.75 7.04 19.60
C ALA A 159 -10.23 6.98 19.40
N ILE A 160 -9.76 6.06 18.54
CA ILE A 160 -8.34 5.97 18.17
C ILE A 160 -7.84 7.28 17.55
N THR A 161 -8.56 7.80 16.57
CA THR A 161 -8.16 9.03 15.86
C THR A 161 -8.02 10.21 16.80
N LYS A 162 -8.95 10.38 17.77
CA LYS A 162 -8.83 11.43 18.78
C LYS A 162 -7.56 11.27 19.62
N ARG A 163 -7.26 10.04 20.02
CA ARG A 163 -6.11 9.70 20.85
C ARG A 163 -4.78 9.97 20.14
N VAL A 164 -4.62 9.49 18.91
CA VAL A 164 -3.44 9.77 18.07
C VAL A 164 -3.29 11.28 17.81
N ARG A 165 -4.41 12.01 17.61
CA ARG A 165 -4.35 13.47 17.43
C ARG A 165 -3.88 14.21 18.70
N GLU A 166 -4.17 13.69 19.89
CA GLU A 166 -3.80 14.33 21.16
C GLU A 166 -2.38 13.99 21.61
N LEU A 167 -1.90 12.77 21.31
CA LEU A 167 -0.62 12.25 21.78
C LEU A 167 0.48 12.20 20.71
N GLY A 168 0.13 12.41 19.44
CA GLY A 168 1.03 12.14 18.31
C GLY A 168 0.98 10.68 17.89
N THR A 169 2.04 10.20 17.23
CA THR A 169 2.16 8.78 16.86
C THR A 169 2.26 7.92 18.12
N VAL A 170 1.49 6.84 18.17
CA VAL A 170 1.47 5.91 19.32
C VAL A 170 1.83 4.53 18.81
N LEU A 171 2.85 3.90 19.40
CA LEU A 171 3.18 2.51 19.09
C LEU A 171 2.00 1.60 19.45
N CYS A 172 1.71 0.65 18.57
CA CYS A 172 0.64 -0.29 18.78
C CYS A 172 0.97 -1.69 18.26
N ILE A 173 0.21 -2.65 18.76
CA ILE A 173 0.18 -4.01 18.26
C ILE A 173 -1.26 -4.53 18.27
N PHE A 174 -1.65 -5.28 17.25
CA PHE A 174 -2.88 -6.04 17.26
C PHE A 174 -2.70 -7.46 16.75
N GLY A 175 -3.60 -8.35 17.17
CA GLY A 175 -3.59 -9.76 16.79
C GLY A 175 -4.66 -10.56 17.56
N PRO A 176 -4.53 -11.91 17.61
CA PRO A 176 -5.51 -12.77 18.27
C PRO A 176 -5.64 -12.44 19.76
N LYS A 177 -6.89 -12.29 20.24
CA LYS A 177 -7.20 -11.86 21.61
C LYS A 177 -6.61 -12.80 22.66
N GLU A 178 -6.56 -14.10 22.40
CA GLU A 178 -5.97 -15.11 23.27
C GLU A 178 -4.44 -14.96 23.45
N LYS A 179 -3.78 -14.17 22.61
CA LYS A 179 -2.34 -13.88 22.67
C LYS A 179 -2.00 -12.53 23.29
N GLU A 180 -2.91 -11.94 24.07
CA GLU A 180 -2.72 -10.64 24.75
C GLU A 180 -1.38 -10.55 25.51
N GLN A 181 -0.98 -11.60 26.24
CA GLN A 181 0.28 -11.61 27.00
C GLN A 181 1.53 -11.60 26.12
N GLU A 182 1.47 -12.20 24.93
CA GLU A 182 2.56 -12.14 23.96
C GLU A 182 2.65 -10.73 23.35
N MET A 183 1.50 -10.14 23.01
CA MET A 183 1.43 -8.80 22.44
C MET A 183 1.97 -7.74 23.41
N LEU A 184 1.64 -7.82 24.70
CA LEU A 184 2.17 -6.91 25.72
C LEU A 184 3.69 -6.95 25.79
N LYS A 185 4.30 -8.16 25.78
CA LYS A 185 5.76 -8.31 25.80
C LYS A 185 6.43 -7.73 24.57
N ARG A 186 5.83 -7.90 23.39
CA ARG A 186 6.34 -7.32 22.14
C ARG A 186 6.23 -5.79 22.16
N LEU A 187 5.12 -5.26 22.65
CA LEU A 187 4.88 -3.82 22.75
C LEU A 187 5.85 -3.13 23.71
N GLU A 188 6.22 -3.79 24.82
CA GLU A 188 7.19 -3.27 25.79
C GLU A 188 8.60 -3.05 25.22
N VAL A 189 9.00 -3.85 24.24
CA VAL A 189 10.35 -3.78 23.61
C VAL A 189 10.33 -3.15 22.22
N MET A 190 9.17 -2.68 21.76
CA MET A 190 8.99 -2.12 20.43
C MET A 190 9.72 -0.77 20.31
N ALA A 191 10.41 -0.59 19.19
CA ALA A 191 10.99 0.68 18.80
C ALA A 191 10.37 1.16 17.49
N SER A 192 10.34 2.48 17.29
CA SER A 192 9.98 3.05 15.98
C SER A 192 11.03 2.65 14.94
N PRO A 193 10.61 2.35 13.69
CA PRO A 193 11.55 2.04 12.61
C PRO A 193 12.44 3.25 12.28
N GLU A 194 13.69 3.00 11.89
CA GLU A 194 14.58 4.03 11.38
C GLU A 194 14.16 4.45 9.96
N LEU A 195 14.30 5.73 9.63
CA LEU A 195 13.87 6.28 8.35
C LEU A 195 14.64 5.70 7.16
N ASP A 196 15.95 5.46 7.33
CA ASP A 196 16.81 4.93 6.27
C ASP A 196 16.41 3.50 5.91
N ASP A 197 16.11 2.65 6.91
CA ASP A 197 15.60 1.29 6.70
C ASP A 197 14.30 1.27 5.87
N LEU A 198 13.44 2.29 6.04
CA LEU A 198 12.19 2.40 5.30
C LEU A 198 12.43 2.82 3.85
N VAL A 199 13.38 3.74 3.59
CA VAL A 199 13.72 4.18 2.24
C VAL A 199 14.33 3.03 1.42
N ASP A 200 15.26 2.27 2.01
CA ASP A 200 15.87 1.11 1.37
C ASP A 200 14.84 0.01 1.08
N LEU A 201 13.84 -0.17 1.96
CA LEU A 201 12.78 -1.15 1.77
C LEU A 201 11.85 -0.83 0.58
N VAL A 202 11.59 0.46 0.34
CA VAL A 202 10.57 0.91 -0.64
C VAL A 202 11.12 1.28 -2.01
N SER A 203 12.42 1.59 -2.08
CA SER A 203 13.07 2.06 -3.30
C SER A 203 13.39 0.93 -4.29
N ILE A 204 13.70 1.29 -5.53
CA ILE A 204 14.27 0.39 -6.53
C ILE A 204 15.77 0.16 -6.29
N ASP A 205 16.29 -0.95 -6.81
CA ASP A 205 17.71 -1.31 -6.68
C ASP A 205 18.59 -0.71 -7.78
N GLU A 206 18.04 -0.49 -8.99
CA GLU A 206 18.83 -0.13 -10.18
C GLU A 206 18.12 0.94 -11.01
N PRO A 207 18.83 1.88 -11.66
CA PRO A 207 18.21 2.89 -12.52
C PRO A 207 17.45 2.31 -13.72
N ILE A 208 16.26 2.85 -14.02
CA ILE A 208 15.38 2.39 -15.12
C ILE A 208 14.87 3.57 -15.94
N VAL A 209 15.00 3.48 -17.27
CA VAL A 209 14.40 4.46 -18.20
C VAL A 209 12.95 4.05 -18.51
N LEU A 210 11.98 4.90 -18.16
CA LEU A 210 10.55 4.54 -18.18
C LEU A 210 9.83 4.70 -19.52
N ASN A 211 10.33 5.56 -20.40
CA ASN A 211 9.71 5.85 -21.68
C ASN A 211 10.79 6.15 -22.74
N PRO A 212 11.66 5.16 -23.01
CA PRO A 212 12.79 5.35 -23.91
C PRO A 212 12.30 5.77 -25.30
N GLY A 213 12.86 6.88 -25.81
CA GLY A 213 12.53 7.40 -27.13
C GLY A 213 11.15 8.08 -27.22
N ALA A 214 10.57 8.48 -26.09
CA ALA A 214 9.30 9.20 -26.09
C ALA A 214 9.40 10.51 -26.88
N THR A 215 8.37 10.81 -27.67
CA THR A 215 8.26 12.03 -28.46
C THR A 215 6.99 12.81 -28.14
N ASP A 216 6.99 14.11 -28.46
CA ASP A 216 5.78 14.92 -28.54
C ASP A 216 4.94 14.57 -29.78
N ASP A 217 3.80 15.26 -29.95
CA ASP A 217 2.88 15.08 -31.09
C ASP A 217 3.48 15.47 -32.44
N LEU A 218 4.62 16.17 -32.45
CA LEU A 218 5.36 16.58 -33.64
C LEU A 218 6.54 15.65 -33.94
N GLY A 219 6.77 14.63 -33.10
CA GLY A 219 7.87 13.68 -33.23
C GLY A 219 9.20 14.18 -32.65
N HIS A 220 9.23 15.26 -31.88
CA HIS A 220 10.44 15.69 -31.19
C HIS A 220 10.65 14.90 -29.90
N PRO A 221 11.88 14.48 -29.58
CA PRO A 221 12.17 13.80 -28.32
C PRO A 221 11.76 14.62 -27.09
N LEU A 222 11.14 13.95 -26.11
CA LEU A 222 10.82 14.59 -24.84
C LEU A 222 12.11 14.88 -24.04
N PRO A 223 12.14 15.97 -23.24
CA PRO A 223 13.26 16.25 -22.35
C PRO A 223 13.42 15.14 -21.30
N ARG A 224 14.68 14.87 -20.90
CA ARG A 224 15.00 13.84 -19.90
C ARG A 224 15.08 14.40 -18.49
N ILE A 225 14.54 13.68 -17.52
CA ILE A 225 14.64 14.01 -16.08
C ILE A 225 15.05 12.78 -15.26
N GLY A 226 15.75 13.01 -14.15
CA GLY A 226 15.96 12.00 -13.12
C GLY A 226 14.87 12.09 -12.05
N ALA A 227 14.40 10.94 -11.56
CA ALA A 227 13.50 10.82 -10.42
C ALA A 227 14.12 9.89 -9.38
N LEU A 228 14.56 10.45 -8.25
CA LEU A 228 15.10 9.67 -7.13
C LEU A 228 13.96 8.96 -6.39
N ASP A 229 14.15 7.68 -6.15
CA ASP A 229 13.17 6.83 -5.50
C ASP A 229 13.40 6.78 -3.99
N CYS A 230 12.61 7.55 -3.25
CA CYS A 230 12.51 7.43 -1.81
C CYS A 230 11.16 6.83 -1.38
N GLY A 231 10.59 5.95 -2.22
CA GLY A 231 9.21 5.48 -2.09
C GLY A 231 8.26 6.23 -3.02
N VAL A 232 8.67 6.37 -4.28
CA VAL A 232 7.88 7.10 -5.28
C VAL A 232 6.59 6.36 -5.60
N LYS A 233 5.51 7.11 -5.70
CA LYS A 233 4.22 6.59 -6.14
C LYS A 233 4.18 6.46 -7.66
N TYR A 234 3.58 5.38 -8.16
CA TYR A 234 3.40 5.12 -9.58
C TYR A 234 2.68 6.26 -10.31
N ASN A 235 1.73 6.96 -9.68
CA ASN A 235 1.09 8.09 -10.34
C ASN A 235 2.03 9.28 -10.58
N ILE A 236 3.07 9.48 -9.76
CA ILE A 236 4.11 10.50 -10.03
C ILE A 236 4.84 10.12 -11.31
N LEU A 237 5.33 8.88 -11.41
CA LEU A 237 6.02 8.37 -12.61
C LEU A 237 5.14 8.46 -13.86
N ARG A 238 3.85 8.11 -13.75
CA ARG A 238 2.85 8.23 -14.82
C ARG A 238 2.71 9.68 -15.31
N ASN A 239 2.63 10.64 -14.39
CA ASN A 239 2.50 12.06 -14.72
C ASN A 239 3.78 12.68 -15.27
N LEU A 240 4.94 12.18 -14.86
CA LEU A 240 6.22 12.60 -15.41
C LEU A 240 6.41 12.04 -16.83
N CYS A 241 6.09 10.77 -17.05
CA CYS A 241 6.21 10.14 -18.37
C CYS A 241 5.37 10.84 -19.44
N SER A 242 4.26 11.50 -19.09
CA SER A 242 3.46 12.25 -20.08
C SER A 242 4.14 13.51 -20.62
N ARG A 243 5.28 13.92 -20.04
CA ARG A 243 5.98 15.17 -20.36
C ARG A 243 7.49 15.01 -20.55
N PHE A 244 8.07 13.94 -20.02
CA PHE A 244 9.52 13.74 -19.94
C PHE A 244 9.90 12.30 -20.21
N GLU A 245 11.08 12.07 -20.76
CA GLU A 245 11.77 10.79 -20.62
C GLU A 245 12.31 10.65 -19.19
N VAL A 246 11.79 9.70 -18.39
CA VAL A 246 12.11 9.60 -16.96
C VAL A 246 13.16 8.53 -16.74
N VAL A 247 14.27 8.89 -16.08
CA VAL A 247 15.22 7.97 -15.47
C VAL A 247 14.85 7.83 -14.00
N TRP A 248 14.21 6.74 -13.64
CA TRP A 248 13.86 6.39 -12.27
C TRP A 248 15.11 5.79 -11.60
N CYS A 249 15.59 6.38 -10.52
CA CYS A 249 16.87 6.05 -9.91
C CYS A 249 16.74 5.64 -8.44
N PRO A 250 17.60 4.75 -7.93
CA PRO A 250 17.72 4.50 -6.50
C PRO A 250 18.20 5.77 -5.76
N PRO A 251 17.97 5.87 -4.44
CA PRO A 251 18.27 7.07 -3.66
C PRO A 251 19.78 7.33 -3.52
N ASP A 252 20.61 6.29 -3.61
CA ASP A 252 22.06 6.31 -3.48
C ASP A 252 22.81 6.44 -4.83
N VAL A 253 22.09 6.68 -5.93
CA VAL A 253 22.68 6.76 -7.27
C VAL A 253 23.81 7.80 -7.32
N ALA A 254 24.98 7.36 -7.78
CA ALA A 254 26.09 8.27 -8.03
C ALA A 254 25.76 9.15 -9.25
N VAL A 255 25.61 10.46 -9.02
CA VAL A 255 25.50 11.42 -10.13
C VAL A 255 26.91 11.82 -10.54
N GLU A 256 27.42 11.22 -11.62
CA GLU A 256 28.61 11.77 -12.28
C GLU A 256 28.25 13.17 -12.81
N THR A 257 29.05 14.16 -12.41
CA THR A 257 28.87 15.59 -12.76
C THR A 257 29.73 15.98 -13.95
#